data_AF-A0A286EUG4-F1
#
_entry.id   AF-A0A286EUG4-F1
#
_cell.length_a   1.000
_cell.length_b   1.000
_cell.length_c   1.000
_cell.angle_alpha   90.00
_cell.angle_beta   90.00
_cell.angle_gamma   90.00
#
_symmetry.space_group_name_H-M   'P 1'
#
loop_
_entity.id
_entity.type
_entity.pdbx_description
1 polymer ?
#
loop_
_entity_poly.entity_id
_entity_poly.type
_entity_poly.pdbx_seq_one_letter_code
_entity_poly.pdbx_strand_id
1 'polypeptide(L)' 'MPITNGEIAELARQVVDQIDPTLGIVISPADPVDPYRWESGAWTVTAGRATSYVTAAMSPEEALAKLTEDLQPG' A
#
# COMPACT_ATOMS: atom_id res chain seq x y z
N MET A 1 -2.85 7.56 14.49
CA MET A 1 -4.17 7.54 13.82
C MET A 1 -4.08 6.48 12.72
N PRO A 2 -5.17 5.75 12.43
CA PRO A 2 -5.15 4.78 11.36
C PRO A 2 -4.97 5.47 10.01
N ILE A 3 -4.27 4.82 9.09
CA ILE A 3 -4.08 5.32 7.72
C ILE A 3 -5.43 5.33 7.00
N THR A 4 -5.66 6.36 6.21
CA THR A 4 -6.85 6.56 5.38
C THR A 4 -6.61 6.15 3.93
N ASN A 5 -7.70 6.04 3.15
CA ASN A 5 -7.61 5.81 1.71
C ASN A 5 -6.80 6.88 0.96
N GLY A 6 -6.83 8.14 1.43
CA GLY A 6 -6.07 9.23 0.81
C GLY A 6 -4.58 9.07 1.08
N GLU A 7 -4.22 8.83 2.34
CA GLU A 7 -2.82 8.67 2.75
C GLU A 7 -2.17 7.46 2.06
N ILE A 8 -2.86 6.31 1.93
CA ILE A 8 -2.28 5.17 1.22
C ILE A 8 -2.00 5.48 -0.25
N ALA A 9 -2.84 6.28 -0.90
CA ALA A 9 -2.63 6.70 -2.28
C ALA A 9 -1.43 7.65 -2.43
N GLU A 10 -1.29 8.60 -1.50
CA GLU A 10 -0.15 9.52 -1.45
C GLU A 10 1.17 8.79 -1.20
N LEU A 11 1.20 7.89 -0.20
CA LEU A 11 2.38 7.09 0.13
C LEU A 11 2.77 6.16 -1.02
N ALA A 12 1.80 5.49 -1.65
CA ALA A 12 2.07 4.65 -2.81
C ALA A 12 2.65 5.46 -3.98
N ARG A 13 2.09 6.64 -4.26
CA ARG A 13 2.61 7.53 -5.32
C ARG A 13 4.02 8.01 -5.01
N GLN A 14 4.28 8.41 -3.76
CA GLN A 14 5.62 8.83 -3.32
C GLN A 14 6.68 7.74 -3.55
N VAL A 15 6.37 6.48 -3.24
CA VAL A 15 7.31 5.36 -3.48
C VAL A 15 7.50 5.12 -4.97
N VAL A 16 6.41 5.04 -5.72
CA VAL A 16 6.50 4.72 -7.15
C VAL A 16 7.18 5.84 -7.95
N ASP A 17 7.02 7.11 -7.58
CA ASP A 17 7.75 8.23 -8.19
C ASP A 17 9.26 8.13 -8.02
N GLN A 18 9.74 7.51 -6.93
CA GLN A 18 11.17 7.29 -6.70
C GLN A 18 11.72 6.11 -7.53
N ILE A 19 10.86 5.17 -7.91
CA ILE A 19 11.21 3.97 -8.67
C ILE A 19 11.10 4.24 -10.17
N ASP A 20 9.89 4.55 -10.62
CA ASP A 20 9.54 4.92 -11.99
C ASP A 20 8.24 5.75 -11.97
N PRO A 21 8.32 7.07 -12.25
CA PRO A 21 7.16 7.94 -12.20
C PRO A 21 6.08 7.59 -13.26
N THR A 22 6.44 6.83 -14.29
CA THR A 22 5.49 6.40 -15.35
C THR A 22 4.72 5.14 -14.97
N LEU A 23 5.12 4.45 -13.91
CA LEU A 23 4.49 3.21 -13.47
C LEU A 23 3.10 3.49 -12.89
N GLY A 24 2.13 2.72 -13.40
CA GLY A 24 0.75 2.73 -12.90
C GLY A 24 0.64 2.09 -11.52
N ILE A 25 -0.26 2.62 -10.69
CA ILE A 25 -0.54 2.12 -9.33
C ILE A 25 -1.99 1.65 -9.30
N VAL A 26 -2.20 0.44 -8.80
CA VAL A 26 -3.52 -0.10 -8.50
C VAL A 26 -3.62 -0.29 -6.99
N ILE A 27 -4.64 0.28 -6.36
CA ILE A 27 -4.91 0.15 -4.92
C ILE A 27 -6.27 -0.52 -4.77
N SER A 28 -6.27 -1.74 -4.24
CA SER A 28 -7.48 -2.51 -3.98
C SER A 28 -7.71 -2.61 -2.48
N PRO A 29 -8.83 -2.12 -1.93
CA PRO A 29 -9.15 -2.37 -0.53
C PRO A 29 -9.29 -3.87 -0.29
N ALA A 30 -8.75 -4.35 0.82
CA ALA A 30 -8.90 -5.73 1.24
C ALA A 30 -10.35 -5.98 1.67
N ASP A 31 -10.88 -7.14 1.29
CA ASP A 31 -12.25 -7.52 1.60
C ASP A 31 -12.47 -7.63 3.12
N PRO A 32 -13.37 -6.83 3.73
CA PRO A 32 -13.64 -6.91 5.16
C PRO A 32 -14.32 -8.22 5.58
N VAL A 33 -14.77 -9.04 4.63
CA VAL A 33 -15.39 -10.36 4.89
C VAL A 33 -14.36 -11.50 4.86
N ASP A 34 -13.07 -11.21 4.60
CA ASP A 34 -12.01 -12.24 4.69
C ASP A 34 -11.84 -12.66 6.16
N PRO A 35 -12.20 -13.91 6.53
CA PRO A 35 -12.19 -14.38 7.91
C PRO A 35 -10.78 -14.51 8.49
N TYR A 36 -9.74 -14.39 7.65
CA TYR A 36 -8.34 -14.38 8.06
C TYR A 36 -7.78 -12.95 8.22
N ARG A 37 -8.58 -11.91 7.94
CA ARG A 37 -8.16 -10.50 7.98
C ARG A 37 -9.14 -9.69 8.83
N TRP A 38 -8.98 -9.81 10.15
CA TRP A 38 -9.88 -9.18 11.11
C TRP A 38 -9.69 -7.64 11.23
N GLU A 39 -10.79 -6.93 10.97
CA GLU A 39 -11.21 -5.61 11.50
C GLU A 39 -10.44 -4.33 11.15
N SER A 40 -9.21 -4.41 10.65
CA SER A 40 -8.50 -3.19 10.20
C SER A 40 -8.68 -3.02 8.70
N GLY A 41 -9.16 -1.85 8.26
CA GLY A 41 -9.12 -1.48 6.84
C GLY A 41 -7.73 -1.78 6.27
N ALA A 42 -7.63 -2.35 5.09
CA ALA A 42 -6.35 -2.71 4.52
C ALA A 42 -6.40 -2.56 3.00
N TRP A 43 -5.24 -2.51 2.38
CA TRP A 43 -5.09 -2.29 0.95
C TRP A 43 -4.01 -3.19 0.39
N THR A 44 -4.28 -3.73 -0.80
CA THR A 44 -3.27 -4.29 -1.67
C THR A 44 -2.87 -3.21 -2.68
N VAL A 45 -1.60 -2.80 -2.64
CA VAL A 45 -1.01 -1.84 -3.57
C VAL A 45 -0.15 -2.60 -4.57
N THR A 46 -0.43 -2.45 -5.85
CA THR A 46 0.31 -3.10 -6.94
C THR A 46 0.91 -2.03 -7.84
N ALA A 47 2.20 -2.16 -8.12
CA ALA A 47 2.94 -1.31 -9.05
C ALA A 47 3.81 -2.20 -9.96
N GLY A 48 3.51 -2.21 -11.26
CA GLY A 48 4.16 -3.13 -12.20
C GLY A 48 3.93 -4.60 -11.84
N ARG A 49 4.99 -5.32 -11.48
CA ARG A 49 4.93 -6.74 -11.04
C ARG A 49 5.01 -6.90 -9.52
N ALA A 50 5.25 -5.82 -8.79
CA ALA A 50 5.40 -5.83 -7.35
C ALA A 50 4.06 -5.55 -6.66
N THR A 51 3.87 -6.13 -5.47
CA THR A 51 2.63 -5.98 -4.70
C THR A 51 2.94 -5.90 -3.21
N SER A 52 2.29 -4.97 -2.53
CA SER A 52 2.41 -4.74 -1.09
C SER A 52 1.04 -4.82 -0.42
N TYR A 53 1.01 -5.32 0.82
CA TYR A 53 -0.19 -5.34 1.65
C TYR A 53 -0.01 -4.41 2.85
N VAL A 54 -0.87 -3.40 2.97
CA VAL A 54 -0.81 -2.38 4.02
C VAL A 54 -2.09 -2.42 4.84
N THR A 55 -1.96 -2.38 6.17
CA THR A 55 -3.11 -2.33 7.08
C THR A 55 -3.26 -0.93 7.67
N ALA A 56 -4.49 -0.49 7.93
CA ALA A 56 -4.83 0.78 8.56
C ALA A 56 -4.25 0.92 9.97
N ALA A 57 -3.90 -0.19 10.63
CA ALA A 57 -3.24 -0.18 11.93
C ALA A 57 -1.77 0.31 11.87
N MET A 58 -1.15 0.31 10.68
CA MET A 58 0.21 0.85 10.50
C MET A 58 0.19 2.36 10.69
N SER A 59 1.30 2.93 11.12
CA SER A 59 1.58 4.35 10.98
C SER A 59 1.96 4.69 9.52
N PRO A 60 1.85 5.95 9.09
CA PRO A 60 2.30 6.37 7.77
C PRO A 60 3.78 6.02 7.49
N GLU A 61 4.65 6.10 8.50
CA GLU A 61 6.07 5.76 8.37
C GLU A 61 6.27 4.25 8.13
N GLU A 62 5.56 3.40 8.87
CA GLU A 62 5.62 1.94 8.69
C GLU A 62 5.07 1.53 7.31
N ALA A 63 3.97 2.14 6.88
CA ALA A 63 3.42 1.88 5.56
C ALA A 63 4.36 2.34 4.45
N LEU A 64 4.99 3.52 4.59
CA LEU A 64 5.98 4.02 3.63
C LEU A 64 7.19 3.07 3.52
N ALA A 65 7.75 2.66 4.65
CA ALA A 65 8.87 1.73 4.69
C ALA A 65 8.52 0.40 4.02
N LYS A 66 7.35 -0.15 4.35
CA LYS A 66 6.86 -1.40 3.76
C LYS A 66 6.63 -1.30 2.25
N LEU A 67 5.97 -0.24 1.79
CA LEU A 67 5.76 -0.01 0.36
C LEU A 67 7.10 0.15 -0.37
N THR A 68 8.07 0.83 0.24
CA THR A 68 9.41 1.01 -0.34
C THR A 68 10.14 -0.31 -0.52
N GLU A 69 10.02 -1.24 0.44
CA GLU A 69 10.61 -2.57 0.36
C GLU A 69 9.87 -3.47 -0.64
N ASP A 70 8.55 -3.56 -0.53
CA ASP A 70 7.74 -4.49 -1.29
C ASP A 70 7.61 -4.12 -2.78
N LEU A 71 7.67 -2.82 -3.12
CA LEU A 71 7.45 -2.32 -4.49
C LEU A 71 8.74 -2.18 -5.32
N GLN A 72 9.91 -2.53 -4.78
CA GLN A 72 11.14 -2.48 -5.57
C GLN A 72 11.07 -3.42 -6.78
N PRO A 73 11.57 -2.99 -7.96
CA PRO A 73 11.73 -3.88 -9.10
C PRO A 73 12.82 -4.91 -8.77
N GLY A 74 12.41 -6.18 -8.63
CA GLY A 74 13.32 -7.32 -8.52
C GLY A 74 13.98 -7.71 -9.85
#